data_AF-A0A3C0C5S2-F1
#
_entry.id   AF-A0A3C0C5S2-F1
#
_cell.length_a   1.000
_cell.length_b   1.000
_cell.length_c   1.000
_cell.angle_alpha   90.00
_cell.angle_beta   90.00
_cell.angle_gamma   90.00
#
_symmetry.space_group_name_H-M   'P 1'
#
loop_
_entity.id
_entity.type
_entity.pdbx_description
1 polymer ?
#
loop_
_entity_poly.entity_id
_entity_poly.type
_entity_poly.pdbx_seq_one_letter_code
_entity_poly.pdbx_strand_id
1 'polypeptide(L)'
;FIGKVGNDEFGHFLEQTLQGCGVDTSYLYKSDEALTCLAFVSLKADGDRDFAFYRNPSADMLLRVDEIPVEAVRAANIFHYG
;
A
#
# COMPACT_ATOMS: atom_id res chain seq x y z
N PHE A 1 -2.54 7.61 -6.59
CA PHE A 1 -2.40 6.20 -6.15
C PHE A 1 -3.66 5.80 -5.40
N ILE A 2 -4.18 4.59 -5.58
CA ILE A 2 -5.35 4.07 -4.86
C ILE A 2 -4.90 2.89 -4.02
N GLY A 3 -5.07 2.93 -2.71
CA GLY A 3 -4.62 1.86 -1.81
C GLY A 3 -5.00 2.12 -0.37
N LYS A 4 -4.66 1.19 0.52
CA LYS A 4 -4.92 1.30 1.96
C LYS A 4 -3.69 0.87 2.76
N VAL A 5 -3.32 1.66 3.77
CA VAL A 5 -2.23 1.37 4.72
C VAL A 5 -2.78 1.42 6.15
N GLY A 6 -2.02 0.90 7.11
CA GLY A 6 -2.42 0.98 8.51
C GLY A 6 -2.38 2.43 8.99
N ASN A 7 -3.22 2.76 9.97
CA ASN A 7 -3.10 3.99 10.73
C ASN A 7 -1.98 3.85 11.77
N ASP A 8 -0.76 3.64 11.26
CA ASP A 8 0.45 3.39 12.02
C ASP A 8 1.63 4.15 11.40
N GLU A 9 2.76 4.19 12.12
CA GLU A 9 3.96 4.92 11.71
C GLU A 9 4.48 4.49 10.33
N PHE A 10 4.35 3.20 9.97
CA PHE A 10 4.75 2.72 8.66
C PHE A 10 3.82 3.25 7.56
N GLY A 11 2.51 3.28 7.81
CA GLY A 11 1.52 3.84 6.91
C GLY A 11 1.72 5.34 6.71
N HIS A 12 2.04 6.09 7.76
CA HIS A 12 2.38 7.52 7.66
C HIS A 12 3.67 7.75 6.88
N PHE A 13 4.71 6.95 7.14
CA PHE A 13 5.96 7.00 6.39
C PHE A 13 5.76 6.75 4.88
N LEU A 14 4.96 5.74 4.51
CA LEU A 14 4.67 5.44 3.10
C LEU A 14 3.92 6.58 2.40
N GLU A 15 2.92 7.16 3.06
CA GLU A 15 2.18 8.31 2.54
C GLU A 15 3.09 9.52 2.31
N GLN A 16 3.91 9.88 3.30
CA GLN A 16 4.87 10.98 3.19
C GLN A 16 5.89 10.73 2.08
N THR A 17 6.36 9.49 1.93
CA THR A 17 7.28 9.10 0.85
C THR A 17 6.65 9.30 -0.53
N LEU A 18 5.41 8.83 -0.72
CA LEU A 18 4.66 9.02 -1.96
C LEU A 18 4.46 10.51 -2.29
N GLN A 19 4.06 11.31 -1.30
CA GLN A 19 3.90 12.76 -1.45
C GLN A 19 5.23 13.44 -1.80
N GLY A 20 6.33 13.04 -1.15
CA GLY A 20 7.68 13.53 -1.45
C GLY A 20 8.15 13.20 -2.87
N CYS A 21 7.64 12.13 -3.46
CA CYS A 21 7.85 11.76 -4.87
C CYS A 21 6.85 12.44 -5.84
N GLY A 22 5.96 13.31 -5.36
CA GLY A 22 4.95 13.99 -6.17
C GLY A 22 3.78 13.10 -6.59
N VAL A 23 3.57 11.96 -5.92
CA VAL A 23 2.42 11.10 -6.16
C VAL A 23 1.20 11.65 -5.43
N ASP A 24 0.06 11.77 -6.14
CA ASP A 24 -1.22 12.11 -5.52
C ASP A 24 -1.70 10.97 -4.60
N THR A 25 -1.83 11.26 -3.30
CA THR A 25 -2.28 10.33 -2.26
C THR A 25 -3.72 10.58 -1.81
N SER A 26 -4.52 11.36 -2.55
CA SER A 26 -5.91 11.66 -2.20
C SER A 26 -6.80 10.42 -2.06
N TYR A 27 -6.37 9.27 -2.61
CA TYR A 27 -7.05 7.98 -2.53
C TYR A 27 -6.21 6.90 -1.79
N LEU A 28 -5.31 7.35 -0.91
CA LEU A 28 -4.60 6.48 0.03
C LEU A 28 -5.35 6.48 1.37
N TYR A 29 -6.04 5.38 1.67
CA TYR A 29 -6.85 5.24 2.87
C TYR A 29 -6.02 4.72 4.06
N LYS A 30 -6.47 5.04 5.28
CA LYS A 30 -5.92 4.50 6.53
C LYS A 30 -6.89 3.49 7.13
N SER A 31 -6.34 2.44 7.73
CA SER A 31 -7.10 1.40 8.43
C SER A 31 -6.74 1.40 9.91
N ASP A 32 -7.75 1.50 10.78
CA ASP A 32 -7.61 1.17 12.21
C ASP A 32 -7.87 -0.33 12.48
N GLU A 33 -8.36 -1.08 11.47
CA GLU A 33 -8.70 -2.50 11.59
C GLU A 33 -7.49 -3.44 11.41
N ALA A 34 -6.45 -3.00 10.69
CA ALA A 34 -5.27 -3.79 10.40
C ALA A 34 -4.02 -2.91 10.20
N LEU A 35 -2.85 -3.48 10.49
CA LEU A 35 -1.56 -2.80 10.36
C LEU A 35 -1.07 -2.77 8.90
N THR A 36 -0.15 -1.86 8.61
CA THR A 36 0.60 -1.82 7.35
C THR A 36 1.37 -3.12 7.13
N CYS A 37 1.27 -3.69 5.92
CA CYS A 37 1.99 -4.92 5.56
C CYS A 37 3.51 -4.72 5.66
N LEU A 38 4.20 -5.70 6.25
CA LEU A 38 5.66 -5.73 6.31
C LEU A 38 6.19 -6.91 5.49
N ALA A 39 7.25 -6.66 4.74
CA ALA A 39 8.05 -7.68 4.07
C ALA A 39 9.47 -7.64 4.63
N PHE A 40 9.88 -8.71 5.29
CA PHE A 40 11.26 -8.90 5.72
C PHE A 40 12.00 -9.67 4.63
N VAL A 41 13.16 -9.16 4.25
CA VAL A 41 14.02 -9.78 3.25
C VAL A 41 15.33 -10.15 3.90
N SER A 42 15.71 -11.42 3.79
CA SER A 42 17.03 -11.89 4.21
C SER A 42 17.80 -12.45 3.02
N LEU A 43 19.13 -12.41 3.10
CA LEU A 43 20.01 -12.95 2.08
C LEU A 43 20.52 -14.31 2.55
N LYS A 44 20.28 -15.35 1.75
CA LYS A 44 20.82 -16.68 1.97
C LYS A 44 22.32 -16.72 1.66
N ALA A 45 23.01 -17.76 2.12
CA ALA A 45 24.45 -17.91 1.93
C ALA A 45 24.87 -18.02 0.46
N ASP A 46 23.96 -18.44 -0.42
CA ASP A 46 24.13 -18.53 -1.88
C ASP A 46 23.80 -17.21 -2.62
N GLY A 47 23.37 -16.17 -1.89
CA GLY A 47 22.99 -14.88 -2.46
C GLY A 47 21.52 -14.78 -2.89
N ASP A 48 20.72 -15.83 -2.73
CA ASP A 48 19.29 -15.76 -2.99
C ASP A 48 18.55 -14.99 -1.88
N ARG A 49 17.41 -14.39 -2.24
CA ARG A 49 16.57 -13.64 -1.32
C ARG A 49 15.49 -14.54 -0.73
N ASP A 50 15.36 -14.50 0.60
CA ASP A 50 14.24 -15.10 1.33
C ASP A 50 13.29 -14.00 1.81
N PHE A 51 11.98 -14.21 1.62
CA PHE A 51 10.96 -13.22 1.95
C PHE A 51 10.01 -13.77 3.01
N ALA A 52 9.80 -13.00 4.08
CA ALA A 52 8.76 -13.24 5.08
C ALA A 52 7.75 -12.09 5.07
N PHE A 53 6.50 -12.39 4.73
CA PHE A 53 5.42 -11.41 4.66
C PHE A 53 4.55 -11.49 5.91
N TYR A 54 4.44 -10.36 6.63
CA TYR A 54 3.55 -10.19 7.77
C TYR A 54 2.28 -9.53 7.27
N ARG A 55 1.37 -10.39 6.80
CA ARG A 55 0.18 -10.00 6.04
C ARG A 55 -0.99 -10.91 6.41
N ASN A 56 -1.66 -10.71 7.55
CA ASN A 56 -2.83 -11.52 7.93
C ASN A 56 -3.74 -10.92 9.04
N PRO A 57 -4.78 -10.14 8.70
CA PRO A 57 -4.84 -9.29 7.51
C PRO A 57 -3.94 -8.06 7.71
N SER A 58 -3.45 -7.52 6.60
CA SER A 58 -2.87 -6.17 6.58
C SER A 58 -3.85 -5.17 5.96
N ALA A 59 -3.62 -3.89 6.19
CA ALA A 59 -4.52 -2.83 5.76
C ALA A 59 -4.79 -2.80 4.24
N ASP A 60 -3.79 -3.13 3.41
CA ASP A 60 -3.93 -3.18 1.95
C ASP A 60 -4.93 -4.24 1.49
N MET A 61 -5.16 -5.30 2.28
CA MET A 61 -6.17 -6.32 2.01
C MET A 61 -7.60 -5.85 2.33
N LEU A 62 -7.75 -4.72 3.02
CA LEU A 62 -9.03 -4.21 3.49
C LEU A 62 -9.57 -3.04 2.65
N LEU A 63 -8.98 -2.76 1.49
CA LEU A 63 -9.55 -1.79 0.53
C LEU A 63 -10.89 -2.33 0.00
N ARG A 64 -11.94 -1.52 0.11
CA ARG A 64 -13.31 -1.89 -0.25
C ARG A 64 -13.72 -1.30 -1.59
N VAL A 65 -14.72 -1.91 -2.22
CA VAL A 65 -15.23 -1.49 -3.54
C VAL A 65 -15.83 -0.07 -3.51
N ASP A 66 -16.45 0.31 -2.40
CA ASP A 66 -17.04 1.64 -2.19
C ASP A 66 -15.99 2.74 -1.95
N GLU A 67 -14.74 2.36 -1.66
CA GLU A 67 -13.60 3.27 -1.57
C GLU A 67 -12.90 3.48 -2.92
N ILE A 68 -13.35 2.82 -4.00
CA ILE A 68 -12.75 3.00 -5.32
C ILE A 68 -13.31 4.27 -5.99
N PRO A 69 -12.47 5.27 -6.30
CA PRO A 69 -12.91 6.51 -6.93
C PRO A 69 -13.15 6.29 -8.44
N VAL A 70 -14.31 5.75 -8.80
CA VAL A 70 -14.65 5.35 -10.19
C VAL A 70 -14.43 6.48 -11.20
N GLU A 71 -14.79 7.72 -10.86
CA GLU A 71 -14.62 8.86 -11.76
C GLU A 71 -13.14 9.22 -11.98
N ALA A 72 -12.29 9.06 -10.96
CA ALA A 72 -10.84 9.26 -11.11
C ALA A 72 -10.23 8.17 -12.02
N VAL A 73 -10.69 6.92 -11.88
CA VAL A 73 -10.27 5.82 -12.76
C VAL A 73 -10.71 6.07 -14.21
N ARG A 74 -11.93 6.57 -14.44
CA ARG A 74 -12.44 6.92 -15.77
C ARG A 74 -11.71 8.09 -16.42
N ALA A 75 -11.26 9.05 -15.62
CA ALA A 75 -10.52 10.21 -16.09
C ALA A 75 -9.04 9.89 -16.40
N ALA A 76 -8.51 8.78 -15.88
CA ALA A 76 -7.13 8.39 -16.10
C ALA A 76 -6.89 7.89 -17.54
N ASN A 77 -5.79 8.34 -18.16
CA ASN A 77 -5.37 7.84 -19.47
C ASN A 77 -4.99 6.35 -19.43
N ILE A 78 -4.42 5.90 -18.32
CA ILE A 78 -4.00 4.52 -18.08
C ILE A 78 -4.36 4.15 -16.65
N PHE A 79 -4.97 2.98 -16.48
CA PHE A 79 -5.17 2.35 -15.19
C PHE A 79 -4.27 1.12 -15.07
N HIS A 80 -3.42 1.11 -14.04
CA HIS A 80 -2.54 -0.01 -13.69
C HIS A 80 -2.96 -0.62 -12.35
N TYR A 81 -2.96 -1.94 -12.27
CA TYR A 81 -3.25 -2.71 -11.05
C TYR A 81 -2.25 -3.85 -10.90
N GLY A 82 -1.92 -4.21 -9.66
CA GLY A 82 -0.94 -5.25 -9.30
C GLY A 82 -0.61 -5.26 -7.81
#